data_AF-D6TVN0-F1
#
_entry.id   AF-D6TVN0-F1
#
_cell.length_a   1.000
_cell.length_b   1.000
_cell.length_c   1.000
_cell.angle_alpha   90.00
_cell.angle_beta   90.00
_cell.angle_gamma   90.00
#
_symmetry.space_group_name_H-M   'P 1'
#
loop_
_entity.id
_entity.type
_entity.pdbx_description
1 polymer ?
#
loop_
_entity_poly.entity_id
_entity_poly.type
_entity_poly.pdbx_seq_one_letter_code
_entity_poly.pdbx_strand_id
1 'polypeptide(L)'
;MCYTVRKYVFKLSLKWLMLGKKRMGTYIAIYVEQRIGDEWYFVGQMVENEIHQYDPDDALEYRPDSIYDMQNYALFAILAGVRNDREELFMPIAPLRGLPDDLSAELQIWYNYVLFDEETGEFHTESLRASWLTLEELARFDWHGKRRKVYARVDKRVKHLFHPDSSPTWKDWPKDIPISYHHTSKDSPYCNAIWTETYAEAAGSFLTEILDGLLNVYGHTSDVRLVFDFH
;
A
#
# COMPACT_ATOMS: atom_id res chain seq x y z
N MET A 1 24.96 -9.55 28.99
CA MET A 1 24.79 -10.36 27.78
C MET A 1 24.33 -9.39 26.69
N CYS A 2 25.25 -8.85 25.88
CA CYS A 2 24.93 -7.83 24.87
C CYS A 2 24.32 -8.49 23.64
N TYR A 3 23.06 -8.17 23.33
CA TYR A 3 22.45 -8.55 22.05
C TYR A 3 22.86 -7.52 20.99
N THR A 4 23.77 -7.91 20.12
CA THR A 4 24.12 -7.15 18.92
C THR A 4 23.00 -7.34 17.89
N VAL A 5 22.08 -6.38 17.80
CA VAL A 5 21.08 -6.32 16.72
C VAL A 5 21.83 -6.05 15.42
N ARG A 6 21.90 -7.05 14.53
CA ARG A 6 22.50 -6.90 13.20
C ARG A 6 21.59 -6.01 12.35
N LYS A 7 22.05 -4.79 12.07
CA LYS A 7 21.46 -3.91 11.04
C LYS A 7 21.62 -4.57 9.67
N TYR A 8 20.55 -5.17 9.14
CA TYR A 8 20.47 -5.55 7.74
C TYR A 8 19.96 -4.34 6.94
N VAL A 9 20.87 -3.64 6.29
CA VAL A 9 20.54 -2.55 5.37
C VAL A 9 20.29 -3.16 4.00
N PHE A 10 19.03 -3.42 3.66
CA PHE A 10 18.62 -3.65 2.27
C PHE A 10 18.50 -2.30 1.58
N LYS A 11 19.40 -2.02 0.64
CA LYS A 11 19.41 -0.79 -0.16
C LYS A 11 18.98 -1.14 -1.59
N LEU A 12 17.69 -1.02 -1.89
CA LEU A 12 17.17 -1.06 -3.26
C LEU A 12 17.07 0.38 -3.77
N SER A 13 18.12 0.81 -4.48
CA SER A 13 18.22 2.10 -5.16
C SER A 13 17.48 2.04 -6.49
N LEU A 14 16.23 2.53 -6.53
CA LEU A 14 15.54 2.84 -7.79
C LEU A 14 14.50 3.99 -7.66
N LYS A 15 14.79 5.04 -6.86
CA LYS A 15 13.85 6.17 -6.63
C LYS A 15 14.18 7.48 -7.37
N TRP A 16 15.22 7.52 -8.21
CA TRP A 16 15.61 8.75 -8.92
C TRP A 16 15.00 8.83 -10.33
N LEU A 17 13.72 9.18 -10.44
CA LEU A 17 13.19 9.84 -11.66
C LEU A 17 11.81 10.54 -11.51
N MET A 18 11.28 10.79 -10.30
CA MET A 18 9.85 11.18 -10.13
C MET A 18 9.60 12.42 -9.25
N LEU A 19 10.60 13.28 -9.04
CA LEU A 19 10.50 14.48 -8.16
C LEU A 19 10.01 15.76 -8.88
N GLY A 20 8.89 15.70 -9.61
CA GLY A 20 8.43 16.91 -10.34
C GLY A 20 6.92 17.10 -10.52
N LYS A 21 6.08 16.21 -10.02
CA LYS A 21 4.63 16.42 -10.02
C LYS A 21 4.04 15.81 -8.76
N LYS A 22 3.47 16.63 -7.87
CA LYS A 22 2.40 16.21 -6.95
C LYS A 22 1.35 15.49 -7.80
N ARG A 23 1.40 14.16 -7.85
CA ARG A 23 0.41 13.36 -8.55
C ARG A 23 -0.80 13.35 -7.63
N MET A 24 -1.93 13.90 -8.09
CA MET A 24 -3.21 13.91 -7.39
C MET A 24 -3.85 12.52 -7.27
N GLY A 25 -3.04 11.47 -7.09
CA GLY A 25 -3.49 10.10 -6.88
C GLY A 25 -3.39 9.77 -5.41
N THR A 26 -4.28 8.91 -4.90
CA THR A 26 -4.13 8.40 -3.54
C THR A 26 -3.08 7.29 -3.50
N TYR A 27 -2.16 7.39 -2.54
CA TYR A 27 -1.04 6.50 -2.25
C TYR A 27 -1.27 5.77 -0.93
N ILE A 28 -0.65 4.61 -0.76
CA ILE A 28 -0.48 4.00 0.57
C ILE A 28 0.95 4.23 1.01
N ALA A 29 1.13 4.67 2.24
CA ALA A 29 2.41 4.56 2.94
C ALA A 29 2.35 3.33 3.87
N ILE A 30 3.42 2.55 3.92
CA ILE A 30 3.55 1.40 4.81
C ILE A 30 4.86 1.52 5.59
N TYR A 31 4.75 1.41 6.90
CA TYR A 31 5.84 1.39 7.86
C TYR A 31 5.87 0.04 8.57
N VAL A 32 7.03 -0.37 9.04
CA VAL A 32 7.19 -1.64 9.77
C VAL A 32 7.60 -1.34 11.19
N GLU A 33 6.98 -2.03 12.14
CA GLU A 33 7.40 -2.04 13.53
C GLU A 33 7.67 -3.47 13.99
N GLN A 34 8.65 -3.63 14.86
CA GLN A 34 8.97 -4.89 15.51
C GLN A 34 8.81 -4.75 17.03
N ARG A 35 8.13 -5.71 17.63
CA ARG A 35 7.99 -5.82 19.08
C ARG A 35 9.24 -6.45 19.68
N ILE A 36 9.83 -5.79 20.68
CA ILE A 36 10.95 -6.30 21.46
C ILE A 36 10.58 -6.14 22.94
N GLY A 37 10.28 -7.26 23.60
CA GLY A 37 9.65 -7.21 24.93
C GLY A 37 8.21 -6.72 24.80
N ASP A 38 7.86 -5.69 25.57
CA ASP A 38 6.51 -5.12 25.61
C ASP A 38 6.36 -3.83 24.77
N GLU A 39 7.40 -3.46 24.01
CA GLU A 39 7.44 -2.20 23.25
C GLU A 39 7.62 -2.45 21.74
N TRP A 40 7.05 -1.56 20.94
CA TRP A 40 7.21 -1.53 19.48
C TRP A 40 8.29 -0.55 19.06
N TYR A 41 9.13 -0.99 18.14
CA TYR A 41 10.23 -0.22 17.59
C TYR A 41 10.08 -0.07 16.09
N PHE A 42 10.26 1.14 15.56
CA PHE A 42 10.26 1.38 14.13
C PHE A 42 11.42 0.63 13.46
N VAL A 43 11.09 -0.13 12.43
CA VAL A 43 12.03 -0.88 11.60
C VAL A 43 12.13 -0.18 10.25
N GLY A 44 12.95 0.86 10.21
CA GLY A 44 13.17 1.62 8.99
C GLY A 44 14.27 2.66 9.15
N GLN A 45 14.31 3.59 8.21
CA GLN A 45 15.22 4.72 8.25
C GLN A 45 14.41 6.00 8.45
N MET A 46 14.93 6.89 9.29
CA MET A 46 14.51 8.29 9.27
C MET A 46 15.29 8.97 8.13
N VAL A 47 14.58 9.62 7.23
CA VAL A 47 15.14 10.36 6.09
C VAL A 47 14.77 11.83 6.22
N GLU A 48 15.56 12.70 5.59
CA GLU A 48 15.26 14.12 5.54
C GLU A 48 13.86 14.36 4.97
N ASN A 49 13.09 15.20 5.65
CA ASN A 49 11.77 15.59 5.18
C ASN A 49 11.92 16.72 4.16
N GLU A 50 11.65 16.43 2.89
CA GLU A 50 11.75 17.40 1.80
C GLU A 50 10.91 18.67 2.04
N ILE A 51 9.82 18.58 2.81
CA ILE A 51 8.97 19.73 3.15
C ILE A 51 9.72 20.71 4.06
N HIS A 52 10.59 20.23 4.96
CA HIS A 52 11.37 21.05 5.87
C HIS A 52 12.28 22.05 5.16
N GLN A 53 12.75 21.73 3.95
CA GLN A 53 13.54 22.67 3.15
C GLN A 53 12.74 23.91 2.69
N TYR A 54 11.42 23.76 2.58
CA TYR A 54 10.52 24.83 2.16
C TYR A 54 9.82 25.51 3.33
N ASP A 55 9.70 24.80 4.45
CA ASP A 55 8.99 25.24 5.65
C ASP A 55 9.66 24.72 6.94
N PRO A 56 10.82 25.27 7.32
CA PRO A 56 11.60 24.75 8.43
C PRO A 56 11.01 25.06 9.81
N ASP A 57 10.10 26.04 9.90
CA ASP A 57 9.48 26.45 11.16
C ASP A 57 8.32 25.50 11.52
N ASP A 58 7.58 25.01 10.52
CA ASP A 58 6.40 24.18 10.75
C ASP A 58 6.64 22.68 10.47
N ALA A 59 7.56 22.30 9.56
CA ALA A 59 7.79 20.91 9.22
C ALA A 59 8.88 20.21 10.04
N LEU A 60 8.69 18.93 10.38
CA LEU A 60 9.73 18.11 11.01
C LEU A 60 10.96 17.95 10.10
N GLU A 61 12.18 18.02 10.66
CA GLU A 61 13.44 17.85 9.91
C GLU A 61 13.57 16.44 9.28
N TYR A 62 13.06 15.41 9.97
CA TYR A 62 13.11 14.03 9.52
C TYR A 62 11.72 13.39 9.51
N ARG A 63 11.53 12.45 8.59
CA ARG A 63 10.34 11.60 8.50
C ARG A 63 10.72 10.12 8.36
N PRO A 64 9.86 9.18 8.77
CA PRO A 64 10.08 7.78 8.49
C PRO A 64 10.03 7.55 6.97
N ASP A 65 10.95 6.74 6.46
CA ASP A 65 10.89 6.25 5.09
C ASP A 65 9.89 5.09 5.00
N SER A 66 8.90 5.25 4.13
CA SER A 66 7.92 4.21 3.87
C SER A 66 8.56 3.11 3.04
N ILE A 67 8.35 1.84 3.44
CA ILE A 67 8.85 0.69 2.70
C ILE A 67 8.02 0.41 1.44
N TYR A 68 6.82 0.98 1.34
CA TYR A 68 5.95 0.85 0.18
C TYR A 68 5.15 2.13 -0.02
N ASP A 69 5.38 2.81 -1.14
CA ASP A 69 4.76 4.08 -1.48
C ASP A 69 4.30 4.06 -2.94
N MET A 70 3.13 3.44 -3.15
CA MET A 70 2.55 3.24 -4.47
C MET A 70 1.03 3.42 -4.44
N GLN A 71 0.46 3.72 -5.60
CA GLN A 71 -0.99 3.72 -5.77
C GLN A 71 -1.47 2.30 -6.11
N ASN A 72 -2.17 1.65 -5.18
CA ASN A 72 -2.84 0.36 -5.42
C ASN A 72 -4.16 0.26 -4.65
N TYR A 73 -5.25 0.75 -5.23
CA TYR A 73 -6.57 0.71 -4.60
C TYR A 73 -7.08 -0.69 -4.27
N ALA A 74 -6.69 -1.69 -5.05
CA ALA A 74 -7.05 -3.08 -4.75
C ALA A 74 -6.39 -3.52 -3.44
N LEU A 75 -5.11 -3.19 -3.25
CA LEU A 75 -4.40 -3.45 -2.00
C LEU A 75 -5.08 -2.74 -0.82
N PHE A 76 -5.56 -1.50 -0.99
CA PHE A 76 -6.22 -0.76 0.12
C PHE A 76 -7.49 -1.47 0.59
N ALA A 77 -8.27 -1.94 -0.37
CA ALA A 77 -9.49 -2.69 -0.13
C ALA A 77 -9.19 -4.07 0.49
N ILE A 78 -8.12 -4.74 0.08
CA ILE A 78 -7.71 -6.02 0.66
C ILE A 78 -7.20 -5.84 2.10
N LEU A 79 -6.35 -4.84 2.37
CA LEU A 79 -5.74 -4.69 3.69
C LEU A 79 -6.77 -4.28 4.77
N ALA A 80 -7.60 -3.28 4.48
CA ALA A 80 -8.48 -2.67 5.48
C ALA A 80 -9.88 -2.30 4.97
N GLY A 81 -10.27 -2.73 3.77
CA GLY A 81 -11.58 -2.40 3.20
C GLY A 81 -11.72 -0.95 2.73
N VAL A 82 -10.61 -0.21 2.62
CA VAL A 82 -10.59 1.20 2.21
C VAL A 82 -10.78 1.30 0.69
N ARG A 83 -11.70 2.18 0.26
CA ARG A 83 -12.09 2.34 -1.16
C ARG A 83 -12.50 1.03 -1.82
N ASN A 84 -13.21 0.20 -1.06
CA ASN A 84 -13.78 -1.04 -1.53
C ASN A 84 -15.20 -0.79 -2.06
N ASP A 85 -15.31 -0.08 -3.18
CA ASP A 85 -16.57 0.40 -3.76
C ASP A 85 -16.80 -0.08 -5.21
N ARG A 86 -16.06 -1.13 -5.61
CA ARG A 86 -16.20 -1.76 -6.95
C ARG A 86 -17.41 -2.68 -7.03
N GLU A 87 -17.73 -3.14 -8.24
CA GLU A 87 -18.88 -4.03 -8.51
C GLU A 87 -18.80 -5.34 -7.72
N GLU A 88 -17.60 -5.89 -7.58
CA GLU A 88 -17.32 -7.03 -6.70
C GLU A 88 -16.28 -6.59 -5.66
N LEU A 89 -16.66 -6.73 -4.38
CA LEU A 89 -15.88 -6.27 -3.25
C LEU A 89 -14.75 -7.24 -2.90
N PHE A 90 -13.62 -6.70 -2.46
CA PHE A 90 -12.63 -7.50 -1.75
C PHE A 90 -13.16 -7.85 -0.35
N MET A 91 -12.84 -9.04 0.15
CA MET A 91 -12.97 -9.37 1.56
C MET A 91 -11.69 -8.90 2.25
N PRO A 92 -11.77 -7.90 3.13
CA PRO A 92 -10.57 -7.36 3.75
C PRO A 92 -9.96 -8.35 4.75
N ILE A 93 -8.65 -8.25 4.98
CA ILE A 93 -7.93 -9.04 5.99
C ILE A 93 -8.45 -8.67 7.39
N ALA A 94 -8.64 -7.37 7.63
CA ALA A 94 -9.20 -6.84 8.86
C ALA A 94 -10.11 -5.64 8.57
N PRO A 95 -11.06 -5.31 9.48
CA PRO A 95 -11.68 -3.99 9.46
C PRO A 95 -10.62 -2.90 9.66
N LEU A 96 -10.96 -1.67 9.28
CA LEU A 96 -10.15 -0.48 9.52
C LEU A 96 -9.97 -0.25 11.03
N ARG A 97 -8.72 -0.30 11.51
CA ARG A 97 -8.39 -0.26 12.96
C ARG A 97 -7.99 1.11 13.47
N GLY A 98 -7.70 2.07 12.58
CA GLY A 98 -6.99 3.29 12.97
C GLY A 98 -5.52 3.01 13.27
N LEU A 99 -4.84 4.00 13.85
CA LEU A 99 -3.49 3.82 14.37
C LEU A 99 -3.50 2.96 15.63
N PRO A 100 -2.46 2.14 15.87
CA PRO A 100 -2.30 1.46 17.15
C PRO A 100 -1.96 2.47 18.27
N ASP A 101 -2.46 2.23 19.49
CA ASP A 101 -2.22 3.12 20.64
C ASP A 101 -0.75 3.06 21.13
N ASP A 102 -0.05 1.98 20.79
CA ASP A 102 1.32 1.66 21.19
C ASP A 102 2.30 1.80 20.01
N LEU A 103 2.14 2.83 19.19
CA LEU A 103 3.12 3.17 18.14
C LEU A 103 4.53 3.35 18.74
N SER A 104 5.54 3.01 17.94
CA SER A 104 6.91 3.44 18.18
C SER A 104 7.00 4.97 18.22
N ALA A 105 8.00 5.47 18.96
CA ALA A 105 8.17 6.91 19.16
C ALA A 105 8.31 7.67 17.83
N GLU A 106 9.05 7.11 16.86
CA GLU A 106 9.25 7.72 15.55
C GLU A 106 7.95 7.87 14.76
N LEU A 107 7.13 6.81 14.71
CA LEU A 107 5.85 6.86 14.02
C LEU A 107 4.83 7.70 14.77
N GLN A 108 4.84 7.68 16.11
CA GLN A 108 3.97 8.53 16.91
C GLN A 108 4.25 10.02 16.64
N ILE A 109 5.52 10.43 16.62
CA ILE A 109 5.90 11.81 16.27
C ILE A 109 5.44 12.16 14.86
N TRP A 110 5.71 11.27 13.88
CA TRP A 110 5.34 11.51 12.49
C TRP A 110 3.83 11.64 12.31
N TYR A 111 3.04 10.72 12.86
CA TYR A 111 1.58 10.75 12.75
C TYR A 111 0.96 11.92 13.50
N ASN A 112 1.51 12.31 14.67
CA ASN A 112 1.06 13.53 15.34
C ASN A 112 1.31 14.76 14.45
N TYR A 113 2.42 14.82 13.72
CA TYR A 113 2.71 15.91 12.81
C TYR A 113 1.80 15.92 11.57
N VAL A 114 1.65 14.79 10.86
CA VAL A 114 0.91 14.77 9.58
C VAL A 114 -0.61 14.72 9.76
N LEU A 115 -1.10 14.32 10.93
CA LEU A 115 -2.53 14.19 11.18
C LEU A 115 -3.11 15.34 11.99
N PHE A 116 -2.30 16.16 12.66
CA PHE A 116 -2.81 17.26 13.48
C PHE A 116 -2.95 18.52 12.64
N ASP A 117 -4.16 19.07 12.59
CA ASP A 117 -4.45 20.34 11.95
C ASP A 117 -4.39 21.43 13.03
N GLU A 118 -3.35 22.25 13.02
CA GLU A 118 -3.16 23.30 14.03
C GLU A 118 -4.21 24.42 13.95
N GLU A 119 -4.76 24.69 12.75
CA GLU A 119 -5.78 25.73 12.57
C GLU A 119 -7.11 25.35 13.23
N THR A 120 -7.47 24.07 13.15
CA THR A 120 -8.70 23.54 13.74
C THR A 120 -8.50 22.97 15.14
N GLY A 121 -7.26 22.62 15.52
CA GLY A 121 -6.94 21.89 16.74
C GLY A 121 -7.47 20.46 16.74
N GLU A 122 -7.82 19.92 15.57
CA GLU A 122 -8.40 18.59 15.39
C GLU A 122 -7.46 17.71 14.56
N PHE A 123 -7.60 16.39 14.69
CA PHE A 123 -6.93 15.48 13.77
C PHE A 123 -7.65 15.50 12.41
N HIS A 124 -6.93 15.69 11.31
CA HIS A 124 -7.44 15.58 9.96
C HIS A 124 -8.27 14.30 9.82
N THR A 125 -9.49 14.41 9.31
CA THR A 125 -10.37 13.24 9.08
C THR A 125 -9.76 12.20 8.12
N GLU A 126 -8.69 12.54 7.40
CA GLU A 126 -7.90 11.59 6.59
C GLU A 126 -7.09 10.60 7.46
N SER A 127 -6.81 10.93 8.72
CA SER A 127 -6.31 10.01 9.76
C SER A 127 -7.19 8.77 9.93
N LEU A 128 -8.49 8.88 9.61
CA LEU A 128 -9.46 7.78 9.69
C LEU A 128 -9.14 6.65 8.73
N ARG A 129 -8.20 6.82 7.80
CA ARG A 129 -7.81 5.76 6.87
C ARG A 129 -6.59 4.97 7.34
N ALA A 130 -5.94 5.31 8.45
CA ALA A 130 -4.86 4.46 8.96
C ALA A 130 -5.36 3.10 9.46
N SER A 131 -4.52 2.07 9.33
CA SER A 131 -4.74 0.76 9.92
C SER A 131 -3.40 0.07 10.16
N TRP A 132 -3.47 -1.13 10.73
CA TRP A 132 -2.30 -1.98 10.89
C TRP A 132 -2.68 -3.45 10.81
N LEU A 133 -1.72 -4.26 10.41
CA LEU A 133 -1.81 -5.73 10.36
C LEU A 133 -0.50 -6.33 10.85
N THR A 134 -0.58 -7.41 11.62
CA THR A 134 0.61 -8.21 11.93
C THR A 134 1.09 -8.98 10.70
N LEU A 135 2.38 -9.30 10.68
CA LEU A 135 2.97 -10.14 9.64
C LEU A 135 2.33 -11.54 9.64
N GLU A 136 1.96 -12.06 10.81
CA GLU A 136 1.19 -13.31 10.92
C GLU A 136 -0.17 -13.26 10.22
N GLU A 137 -0.94 -12.17 10.38
CA GLU A 137 -2.22 -12.00 9.68
C GLU A 137 -2.04 -11.97 8.16
N LEU A 138 -1.05 -11.22 7.68
CA LEU A 138 -0.71 -11.15 6.26
C LEU A 138 -0.28 -12.52 5.71
N ALA A 139 0.49 -13.28 6.48
CA ALA A 139 0.99 -14.59 6.06
C ALA A 139 -0.10 -15.66 6.02
N ARG A 140 -1.07 -15.59 6.93
CA ARG A 140 -2.21 -16.54 6.98
C ARG A 140 -3.27 -16.25 5.95
N PHE A 141 -3.28 -15.05 5.38
CA PHE A 141 -4.27 -14.67 4.40
C PHE A 141 -4.09 -15.46 3.09
N ASP A 142 -5.19 -15.99 2.56
CA ASP A 142 -5.20 -16.80 1.35
C ASP A 142 -5.13 -15.92 0.08
N TRP A 143 -3.93 -15.41 -0.22
CA TRP A 143 -3.68 -14.53 -1.36
C TRP A 143 -3.93 -15.18 -2.72
N HIS A 144 -3.61 -16.47 -2.85
CA HIS A 144 -3.66 -17.18 -4.13
C HIS A 144 -4.98 -17.93 -4.36
N GLY A 145 -5.65 -18.38 -3.29
CA GLY A 145 -6.92 -19.09 -3.38
C GLY A 145 -8.13 -18.15 -3.44
N LYS A 146 -8.06 -16.95 -2.84
CA LYS A 146 -9.12 -15.94 -2.97
C LYS A 146 -9.09 -15.27 -4.33
N ARG A 147 -10.28 -15.15 -4.93
CA ARG A 147 -10.48 -14.61 -6.28
C ARG A 147 -11.68 -13.68 -6.31
N ARG A 148 -11.71 -12.78 -7.28
CA ARG A 148 -12.83 -11.88 -7.57
C ARG A 148 -13.01 -11.74 -9.07
N LYS A 149 -14.22 -11.40 -9.52
CA LYS A 149 -14.39 -10.88 -10.88
C LYS A 149 -14.03 -9.41 -10.94
N VAL A 150 -13.46 -9.03 -12.06
CA VAL A 150 -13.19 -7.64 -12.41
C VAL A 150 -13.98 -7.29 -13.65
N TYR A 151 -14.55 -6.10 -13.64
CA TYR A 151 -15.34 -5.56 -14.72
C TYR A 151 -14.64 -4.31 -15.22
N ALA A 152 -14.43 -4.21 -16.53
CA ALA A 152 -13.89 -3.00 -17.13
C ALA A 152 -14.44 -2.81 -18.56
N ARG A 153 -14.32 -1.59 -19.08
CA ARG A 153 -14.41 -1.36 -20.53
C ARG A 153 -13.00 -1.24 -21.08
N VAL A 154 -12.73 -1.99 -22.14
CA VAL A 154 -11.43 -2.09 -22.80
C VAL A 154 -11.59 -1.86 -24.31
N ASP A 155 -10.51 -1.51 -25.00
CA ASP A 155 -10.52 -1.42 -26.46
C ASP A 155 -10.90 -2.79 -27.07
N LYS A 156 -11.83 -2.81 -28.03
CA LYS A 156 -12.30 -4.04 -28.69
C LYS A 156 -11.15 -4.88 -29.24
N ARG A 157 -10.05 -4.25 -29.67
CA ARG A 157 -8.86 -4.92 -30.20
C ARG A 157 -8.18 -5.82 -29.17
N VAL A 158 -8.28 -5.51 -27.88
CA VAL A 158 -7.67 -6.30 -26.79
C VAL A 158 -8.65 -7.19 -26.05
N LYS A 159 -9.95 -7.18 -26.40
CA LYS A 159 -10.99 -7.98 -25.72
C LYS A 159 -10.61 -9.47 -25.64
N HIS A 160 -9.99 -9.99 -26.69
CA HIS A 160 -9.58 -11.40 -26.78
C HIS A 160 -8.52 -11.81 -25.75
N LEU A 161 -7.85 -10.85 -25.10
CA LEU A 161 -6.89 -11.11 -24.02
C LEU A 161 -7.56 -11.39 -22.67
N PHE A 162 -8.86 -11.11 -22.54
CA PHE A 162 -9.60 -11.25 -21.29
C PHE A 162 -10.41 -12.54 -21.28
N HIS A 163 -10.25 -13.33 -20.21
CA HIS A 163 -10.96 -14.58 -20.00
C HIS A 163 -11.71 -14.55 -18.67
N PRO A 164 -12.96 -15.03 -18.60
CA PRO A 164 -13.73 -15.02 -17.36
C PRO A 164 -13.05 -15.74 -16.19
N ASP A 165 -12.19 -16.72 -16.46
CA ASP A 165 -11.60 -17.61 -15.45
C ASP A 165 -10.12 -17.32 -15.15
N SER A 166 -9.51 -16.33 -15.81
CA SER A 166 -8.09 -16.00 -15.61
C SER A 166 -7.77 -14.54 -15.93
N SER A 167 -6.77 -13.99 -15.24
CA SER A 167 -6.23 -12.68 -15.55
C SER A 167 -5.71 -12.60 -16.99
N PRO A 168 -5.80 -11.42 -17.63
CA PRO A 168 -5.26 -11.21 -18.96
C PRO A 168 -3.73 -11.32 -18.97
N THR A 169 -3.19 -11.85 -20.07
CA THR A 169 -1.73 -11.96 -20.24
C THR A 169 -1.19 -10.64 -20.80
N TRP A 170 -0.56 -9.84 -19.94
CA TRP A 170 -0.02 -8.52 -20.33
C TRP A 170 1.11 -8.59 -21.37
N LYS A 171 1.76 -9.75 -21.53
CA LYS A 171 2.84 -9.95 -22.51
C LYS A 171 2.34 -9.83 -23.96
N ASP A 172 1.07 -10.13 -24.18
CA ASP A 172 0.44 -10.09 -25.50
C ASP A 172 -0.25 -8.75 -25.77
N TRP A 173 -0.10 -7.78 -24.86
CA TRP A 173 -0.73 -6.47 -25.00
C TRP A 173 -0.10 -5.65 -26.15
N PRO A 174 -0.90 -5.15 -27.11
CA PRO A 174 -0.39 -4.35 -28.22
C PRO A 174 0.28 -3.04 -27.74
N LYS A 175 1.49 -2.75 -28.22
CA LYS A 175 2.28 -1.59 -27.78
C LYS A 175 1.66 -0.24 -28.11
N ASP A 176 0.79 -0.19 -29.11
CA ASP A 176 0.08 1.02 -29.56
C ASP A 176 -1.23 1.28 -28.81
N ILE A 177 -1.65 0.37 -27.93
CA ILE A 177 -2.90 0.48 -27.18
C ILE A 177 -2.57 0.82 -25.73
N PRO A 178 -2.97 2.00 -25.21
CA PRO A 178 -2.76 2.30 -23.80
C PRO A 178 -3.57 1.32 -22.94
N ILE A 179 -2.97 0.87 -21.84
CA ILE A 179 -3.72 0.15 -20.80
C ILE A 179 -4.56 1.19 -20.07
N SER A 180 -5.83 1.29 -20.45
CA SER A 180 -6.81 2.14 -19.78
C SER A 180 -8.09 1.37 -19.50
N TYR A 181 -8.62 1.54 -18.29
CA TYR A 181 -9.92 1.04 -17.88
C TYR A 181 -10.80 2.26 -17.65
N HIS A 182 -11.79 2.46 -18.51
CA HIS A 182 -12.74 3.56 -18.36
C HIS A 182 -14.15 3.01 -18.14
N HIS A 183 -14.82 3.40 -17.06
CA HIS A 183 -16.21 2.99 -16.83
C HIS A 183 -17.21 3.73 -17.74
N THR A 184 -16.84 4.86 -18.36
CA THR A 184 -17.79 5.86 -18.87
C THR A 184 -17.78 6.15 -20.38
N SER A 185 -16.87 5.58 -21.17
CA SER A 185 -16.81 5.86 -22.62
C SER A 185 -17.92 5.12 -23.37
N LYS A 186 -19.01 5.83 -23.75
CA LYS A 186 -20.09 5.31 -24.63
C LYS A 186 -19.67 5.18 -26.10
N ASP A 187 -18.49 5.68 -26.46
CA ASP A 187 -18.03 5.72 -27.84
C ASP A 187 -17.28 4.44 -28.24
N SER A 188 -17.55 3.99 -29.47
CA SER A 188 -16.73 2.98 -30.16
C SER A 188 -15.31 3.56 -30.28
N PRO A 189 -14.30 2.96 -29.60
CA PRO A 189 -13.95 1.56 -29.80
C PRO A 189 -14.03 0.63 -28.56
N TYR A 190 -14.71 1.00 -27.47
CA TYR A 190 -14.67 0.21 -26.24
C TYR A 190 -15.76 -0.89 -26.16
N CYS A 191 -15.49 -1.95 -25.40
CA CYS A 191 -16.45 -2.99 -25.03
C CYS A 191 -16.22 -3.49 -23.60
N ASN A 192 -17.24 -4.11 -23.00
CA ASN A 192 -17.10 -4.73 -21.68
C ASN A 192 -16.19 -5.96 -21.75
N ALA A 193 -15.29 -6.07 -20.78
CA ALA A 193 -14.49 -7.25 -20.49
C ALA A 193 -14.71 -7.66 -19.03
N ILE A 194 -14.61 -8.97 -18.81
CA ILE A 194 -14.71 -9.58 -17.48
C ILE A 194 -13.59 -10.59 -17.38
N TRP A 195 -12.89 -10.58 -16.25
CA TRP A 195 -11.92 -11.62 -15.90
C TRP A 195 -11.98 -11.93 -14.42
N THR A 196 -11.33 -13.02 -14.03
CA THR A 196 -11.13 -13.38 -12.63
C THR A 196 -9.67 -13.21 -12.27
N GLU A 197 -9.39 -12.40 -11.25
CA GLU A 197 -8.06 -12.24 -10.67
C GLU A 197 -8.02 -12.78 -9.24
N THR A 198 -6.86 -13.28 -8.84
CA THR A 198 -6.52 -13.61 -7.46
C THR A 198 -6.19 -12.35 -6.67
N TYR A 199 -6.27 -12.44 -5.35
CA TYR A 199 -5.88 -11.33 -4.48
C TYR A 199 -4.38 -11.06 -4.60
N ALA A 200 -3.60 -12.10 -4.92
CA ALA A 200 -2.18 -11.97 -5.19
C ALA A 200 -1.89 -11.12 -6.43
N GLU A 201 -2.59 -11.36 -7.54
CA GLU A 201 -2.45 -10.56 -8.74
C GLU A 201 -2.88 -9.11 -8.50
N ALA A 202 -3.95 -8.89 -7.73
CA ALA A 202 -4.44 -7.56 -7.39
C ALA A 202 -3.50 -6.78 -6.45
N ALA A 203 -2.85 -7.47 -5.51
CA ALA A 203 -1.84 -6.88 -4.61
C ALA A 203 -0.55 -6.49 -5.35
N GLY A 204 -0.25 -7.17 -6.47
CA GLY A 204 0.89 -6.83 -7.33
C GLY A 204 2.23 -6.95 -6.61
N SER A 205 3.11 -5.97 -6.81
CA SER A 205 4.48 -5.98 -6.26
C SER A 205 4.54 -5.98 -4.74
N PHE A 206 3.46 -5.60 -4.04
CA PHE A 206 3.42 -5.68 -2.58
C PHE A 206 3.74 -7.09 -2.09
N LEU A 207 3.20 -8.14 -2.73
CA LEU A 207 3.50 -9.50 -2.27
C LEU A 207 4.94 -9.89 -2.53
N THR A 208 5.39 -9.73 -3.77
CA THR A 208 6.69 -10.27 -4.20
C THR A 208 7.87 -9.46 -3.68
N GLU A 209 7.70 -8.14 -3.49
CA GLU A 209 8.79 -7.25 -3.09
C GLU A 209 8.76 -6.93 -1.60
N ILE A 210 7.58 -6.85 -0.99
CA ILE A 210 7.43 -6.44 0.41
C ILE A 210 7.12 -7.62 1.32
N LEU A 211 5.98 -8.30 1.10
CA LEU A 211 5.54 -9.35 2.02
C LEU A 211 6.53 -10.52 2.04
N ASP A 212 6.94 -11.03 0.88
CA ASP A 212 7.91 -12.12 0.78
C ASP A 212 9.25 -11.72 1.43
N GLY A 213 9.70 -10.47 1.24
CA GLY A 213 10.90 -9.94 1.88
C GLY A 213 10.81 -9.96 3.40
N LEU A 214 9.69 -9.49 3.95
CA LEU A 214 9.46 -9.50 5.40
C LEU A 214 9.34 -10.92 5.96
N LEU A 215 8.62 -11.83 5.27
CA LEU A 215 8.50 -13.23 5.68
C LEU A 215 9.85 -13.95 5.66
N ASN A 216 10.71 -13.66 4.68
CA ASN A 216 12.05 -14.23 4.62
C ASN A 216 12.95 -13.78 5.78
N VAL A 217 12.76 -12.56 6.28
CA VAL A 217 13.59 -12.00 7.37
C VAL A 217 13.06 -12.38 8.74
N TYR A 218 11.74 -12.26 8.95
CA TYR A 218 11.11 -12.37 10.27
C TYR A 218 10.31 -13.67 10.46
N GLY A 219 10.07 -14.43 9.38
CA GLY A 219 9.20 -15.60 9.42
C GLY A 219 7.74 -15.23 9.63
N HIS A 220 6.96 -16.20 10.10
CA HIS A 220 5.56 -16.01 10.46
C HIS A 220 5.48 -15.59 11.93
N THR A 221 5.28 -14.30 12.19
CA THR A 221 5.27 -13.77 13.57
C THR A 221 4.25 -12.65 13.77
N SER A 222 3.67 -12.59 14.97
CA SER A 222 2.85 -11.46 15.43
C SER A 222 3.70 -10.32 16.01
N ASP A 223 5.01 -10.53 16.20
CA ASP A 223 5.96 -9.53 16.73
C ASP A 223 6.45 -8.55 15.67
N VAL A 224 5.90 -8.61 14.46
CA VAL A 224 6.12 -7.62 13.41
C VAL A 224 4.75 -7.18 12.91
N ARG A 225 4.57 -5.88 12.75
CA ARG A 225 3.37 -5.31 12.15
C ARG A 225 3.70 -4.29 11.09
N LEU A 226 2.81 -4.19 10.13
CA LEU A 226 2.78 -3.14 9.12
C LEU A 226 1.75 -2.11 9.57
N VAL A 227 2.18 -0.88 9.77
CA VAL A 227 1.31 0.28 10.00
C VAL A 227 1.20 1.02 8.68
N PHE A 228 -0.01 1.35 8.25
CA PHE A 228 -0.23 1.94 6.94
C PHE A 228 -1.38 2.91 6.91
N ASP A 229 -1.30 3.86 6.00
CA ASP A 229 -2.21 4.98 5.84
C ASP A 229 -2.36 5.37 4.37
N PHE A 230 -3.51 5.96 4.03
CA PHE A 230 -3.91 6.20 2.63
C PHE A 230 -4.18 7.69 2.39
N HIS A 231 -3.35 8.32 1.56
CA HIS A 231 -3.37 9.75 1.22
C HIS A 231 -3.71 9.95 -0.25
#